data_AF-A0A1A8Y3R5-F1
#
_entry.id   AF-A0A1A8Y3R5-F1
#
_cell.length_a   1.000
_cell.length_b   1.000
_cell.length_c   1.000
_cell.angle_alpha   90.00
_cell.angle_beta   90.00
_cell.angle_gamma   90.00
#
_symmetry.space_group_name_H-M   'P 1'
#
loop_
_entity.id
_entity.type
_entity.pdbx_description
1 polymer ?
#
loop_
_entity_poly.entity_id
_entity_poly.type
_entity_poly.pdbx_seq_one_letter_code
_entity_poly.pdbx_strand_id
1 'polypeptide(L)'
;MPGQPSRIRRVLDSGLVLFALLSSPLVWAETPAPPEIPIPQTLEQADAQRDRAKQLRDEADRNYESEQKACYKKFLVSGCLDEAKQRHTQSMIHARELDIPARDFQREAKRAEVEAKEAERAADIPSREAEQKEQAEKYRAEEAAKAAKRAQKKADKELKAAENRQKMAAEQAKRQAKLEKRAKKDAERAAKKAQEAAKAEAKAAASAN
;
A
#
# COMPACT_ATOMS: atom_id res chain seq x y z
N MET A 1 -42.90 30.86 -26.62
CA MET A 1 -44.01 31.39 -25.78
C MET A 1 -45.03 31.95 -26.75
N PRO A 2 -46.18 31.30 -27.00
CA PRO A 2 -47.25 31.03 -26.01
C PRO A 2 -47.77 29.58 -26.12
N GLY A 3 -48.66 29.02 -25.30
CA GLY A 3 -49.39 29.48 -24.13
C GLY A 3 -50.13 28.27 -23.54
N GLN A 4 -50.30 28.25 -22.23
CA GLN A 4 -51.50 27.67 -21.61
C GLN A 4 -52.60 28.77 -21.61
N PRO A 5 -53.86 28.55 -21.16
CA PRO A 5 -54.57 27.34 -20.70
C PRO A 5 -56.00 27.21 -21.31
N SER A 6 -56.75 26.15 -20.98
CA SER A 6 -58.17 26.30 -20.60
C SER A 6 -58.76 25.02 -19.99
N ARG A 7 -59.20 25.17 -18.74
CA ARG A 7 -60.33 24.41 -18.16
C ARG A 7 -61.63 25.01 -18.73
N ILE A 8 -62.73 24.24 -18.74
CA ILE A 8 -64.08 24.60 -18.23
C ILE A 8 -65.25 23.90 -18.99
N ARG A 9 -66.00 23.11 -18.21
CA ARG A 9 -67.48 22.86 -18.12
C ARG A 9 -68.29 22.21 -19.27
N ARG A 10 -68.92 21.09 -18.86
CA ARG A 10 -70.36 20.70 -18.84
C ARG A 10 -71.25 20.95 -20.07
N VAL A 11 -72.06 19.93 -20.37
CA VAL A 11 -73.54 19.90 -20.58
C VAL A 11 -73.82 18.52 -21.20
N LEU A 12 -74.26 17.52 -20.43
CA LEU A 12 -75.67 17.15 -20.20
C LEU A 12 -76.52 17.25 -21.46
N ASP A 13 -76.71 16.14 -22.19
CA ASP A 13 -77.97 15.96 -22.90
C ASP A 13 -78.37 14.49 -22.97
N SER A 14 -79.62 14.30 -22.57
CA SER A 14 -80.33 13.06 -22.39
C SER A 14 -80.86 12.57 -23.73
N GLY A 15 -80.44 11.38 -24.15
CA GLY A 15 -80.99 10.67 -25.31
C GLY A 15 -81.24 9.22 -24.96
N LEU A 16 -82.45 8.94 -24.47
CA LEU A 16 -82.97 7.60 -24.22
C LEU A 16 -83.16 6.88 -25.56
N VAL A 17 -82.25 5.99 -25.95
CA VAL A 17 -82.47 5.00 -27.01
C VAL A 17 -82.16 3.62 -26.45
N LEU A 18 -83.23 2.84 -26.27
CA LEU A 18 -83.24 1.42 -26.01
C LEU A 18 -82.45 0.69 -27.14
N PHE A 19 -81.29 0.13 -26.81
CA PHE A 19 -80.63 -0.88 -27.63
C PHE A 19 -80.24 -2.05 -26.72
N ALA A 20 -81.22 -2.91 -26.43
CA ALA A 20 -80.97 -4.22 -25.85
C ALA A 20 -80.73 -5.19 -27.02
N LEU A 21 -79.49 -5.67 -27.18
CA LEU A 21 -79.13 -6.98 -27.76
C LEU A 21 -77.59 -7.15 -27.82
N LEU A 22 -77.13 -8.27 -27.26
CA LEU A 22 -75.77 -8.86 -27.31
C LEU A 22 -74.66 -8.25 -26.44
N SER A 23 -74.81 -8.42 -25.13
CA SER A 23 -73.68 -8.47 -24.20
C SER A 23 -72.90 -9.79 -24.36
N SER A 24 -71.90 -9.79 -25.26
CA SER A 24 -70.82 -10.77 -25.20
C SER A 24 -69.86 -10.37 -24.07
N PRO A 25 -69.52 -11.24 -23.10
CA PRO A 25 -68.43 -10.94 -22.20
C PRO A 25 -67.13 -10.96 -23.01
N LEU A 26 -66.54 -9.78 -23.19
CA LEU A 26 -65.12 -9.64 -23.48
C LEU A 26 -64.39 -10.23 -22.26
N VAL A 27 -64.05 -11.51 -22.35
CA VAL A 27 -63.08 -12.13 -21.45
C VAL A 27 -61.77 -11.40 -21.72
N TRP A 28 -61.41 -10.46 -20.86
CA TRP A 28 -60.04 -10.01 -20.75
C TRP A 28 -59.22 -11.23 -20.40
N ALA A 29 -58.45 -11.72 -21.37
CA ALA A 29 -57.32 -12.57 -21.08
C ALA A 29 -56.40 -11.73 -20.18
N GLU A 30 -56.41 -12.03 -18.88
CA GLU A 30 -55.42 -11.53 -17.94
C GLU A 30 -54.08 -12.05 -18.44
N THR A 31 -53.37 -11.21 -19.20
CA THR A 31 -52.02 -11.50 -19.66
C THR A 31 -51.21 -11.82 -18.41
N PRO A 32 -50.76 -13.06 -18.17
CA PRO A 32 -49.97 -13.36 -17.00
C PRO A 32 -48.73 -12.48 -17.08
N ALA A 33 -48.48 -11.72 -16.01
CA ALA A 33 -47.27 -10.93 -15.88
C ALA A 33 -46.07 -11.86 -16.18
N PRO A 34 -45.08 -11.41 -16.98
CA PRO A 34 -43.88 -12.18 -17.20
C PRO A 34 -43.32 -12.62 -15.84
N PRO A 35 -42.84 -13.86 -15.69
CA PRO A 35 -42.26 -14.30 -14.43
C PRO A 35 -41.15 -13.31 -14.04
N GLU A 36 -41.38 -12.56 -12.95
CA GLU A 36 -40.38 -11.63 -12.44
C GLU A 36 -39.18 -12.44 -12.00
N ILE A 37 -38.06 -12.27 -12.72
CA ILE A 37 -36.80 -12.89 -12.34
C ILE A 37 -36.34 -12.22 -11.04
N PRO A 38 -36.19 -12.97 -9.95
CA PRO A 38 -35.82 -12.38 -8.67
C PRO A 38 -34.43 -11.73 -8.78
N ILE A 39 -34.35 -10.47 -8.34
CA ILE A 39 -33.07 -9.77 -8.17
C ILE A 39 -32.47 -10.25 -6.85
N PRO A 40 -31.20 -10.72 -6.84
CA PRO A 40 -30.59 -11.22 -5.62
C PRO A 40 -30.36 -10.09 -4.61
N GLN A 41 -30.54 -10.40 -3.33
CA GLN A 41 -30.36 -9.46 -2.22
C GLN A 41 -29.08 -9.73 -1.42
N THR A 42 -28.46 -10.89 -1.64
CA THR A 42 -27.20 -11.30 -1.00
C THR A 42 -26.24 -11.86 -2.03
N LEU A 43 -24.93 -11.86 -1.70
CA LEU A 43 -23.91 -12.45 -2.56
C LEU A 43 -24.14 -13.95 -2.78
N GLU A 44 -24.55 -14.67 -1.74
CA GLU A 44 -24.88 -16.09 -1.83
C GLU A 44 -26.06 -16.34 -2.78
N GLN A 45 -27.11 -15.51 -2.71
CA GLN A 45 -28.25 -15.61 -3.63
C GLN A 45 -27.82 -15.32 -5.07
N ALA A 46 -26.93 -14.35 -5.28
CA ALA A 46 -26.38 -14.06 -6.58
C ALA A 46 -25.55 -15.24 -7.11
N ASP A 47 -24.68 -15.83 -6.30
CA ASP A 47 -23.89 -17.02 -6.68
C ASP A 47 -24.80 -18.20 -7.06
N ALA A 48 -25.78 -18.52 -6.21
CA ALA A 48 -26.75 -19.58 -6.48
C ALA A 48 -27.54 -19.33 -7.78
N GLN A 49 -27.89 -18.08 -8.06
CA GLN A 49 -28.58 -17.70 -9.31
C GLN A 49 -27.70 -17.86 -10.54
N ARG A 50 -26.40 -17.54 -10.43
CA ARG A 50 -25.44 -17.78 -11.51
C ARG A 50 -25.18 -19.26 -11.75
N ASP A 51 -25.15 -20.06 -10.70
CA ASP A 51 -25.04 -21.51 -10.81
C ASP A 51 -26.26 -22.13 -11.50
N ARG A 52 -27.48 -21.68 -11.14
CA ARG A 52 -28.70 -22.08 -11.85
C ARG A 52 -28.67 -21.68 -13.32
N ALA A 53 -28.27 -20.45 -13.62
CA ALA A 53 -28.14 -19.98 -15.01
C ALA A 53 -27.10 -20.79 -15.80
N LYS A 54 -26.00 -21.19 -15.15
CA LYS A 54 -24.99 -22.06 -15.76
C LYS A 54 -25.56 -23.46 -16.06
N GLN A 55 -26.25 -24.07 -15.10
CA GLN A 55 -26.90 -25.37 -15.29
C GLN A 55 -27.90 -25.34 -16.45
N LEU A 56 -28.68 -24.26 -16.59
CA LEU A 56 -29.62 -24.08 -17.70
C LEU A 56 -28.92 -23.99 -19.06
N ARG A 57 -27.75 -23.34 -19.15
CA ARG A 57 -26.94 -23.33 -20.38
C ARG A 57 -26.40 -24.71 -20.71
N ASP A 58 -25.81 -25.38 -19.71
CA ASP A 58 -25.25 -26.72 -19.88
C ASP A 58 -26.33 -27.73 -20.27
N GLU A 59 -27.56 -27.58 -19.76
CA GLU A 59 -28.72 -28.37 -20.17
C GLU A 59 -29.20 -28.02 -21.58
N ALA A 60 -29.31 -26.72 -21.91
CA ALA A 60 -29.70 -26.27 -23.25
C ALA A 60 -28.75 -26.79 -24.32
N ASP A 61 -27.44 -26.72 -24.07
CA ASP A 61 -26.39 -27.22 -24.98
C ASP A 61 -26.51 -28.74 -25.17
N ARG A 62 -26.65 -29.51 -24.07
CA ARG A 62 -26.86 -30.97 -24.14
C ARG A 62 -28.13 -31.34 -24.93
N ASN A 63 -29.23 -30.64 -24.66
CA ASN A 63 -30.50 -30.87 -25.33
C ASN A 63 -30.36 -30.57 -26.82
N TYR A 64 -29.78 -29.42 -27.19
CA TYR A 64 -29.57 -29.04 -28.58
C TYR A 64 -28.67 -30.04 -29.33
N GLU A 65 -27.57 -30.48 -28.74
CA GLU A 65 -26.71 -31.52 -29.35
C GLU A 65 -27.46 -32.83 -29.57
N SER A 66 -28.29 -33.23 -28.60
CA SER A 66 -29.10 -34.45 -28.71
C SER A 66 -30.19 -34.34 -29.79
N GLU A 67 -30.88 -33.19 -29.86
CA GLU A 67 -31.92 -32.91 -30.82
C GLU A 67 -31.34 -32.79 -32.23
N GLN A 68 -30.18 -32.17 -32.38
CA GLN A 68 -29.47 -32.08 -33.65
C GLN A 68 -29.16 -33.47 -34.22
N LYS A 69 -28.62 -34.38 -33.39
CA LYS A 69 -28.37 -35.79 -33.78
C LYS A 69 -29.66 -36.52 -34.16
N ALA A 70 -30.77 -36.21 -33.49
CA ALA A 70 -32.09 -36.78 -33.83
C ALA A 70 -32.64 -36.20 -35.14
N CYS A 71 -32.45 -34.90 -35.41
CA CYS A 71 -32.91 -34.23 -36.62
C CYS A 71 -32.29 -34.81 -37.89
N TYR A 72 -31.01 -35.19 -37.85
CA TYR A 72 -30.34 -35.83 -38.99
C TYR A 72 -30.92 -37.21 -39.38
N LYS A 73 -31.77 -37.80 -38.54
CA LYS A 73 -32.47 -39.06 -38.83
C LYS A 73 -33.86 -38.84 -39.43
N LYS A 74 -34.34 -37.59 -39.53
CA LYS A 74 -35.66 -37.23 -40.06
C LYS A 74 -35.60 -36.90 -41.55
N PHE A 75 -36.74 -36.98 -42.22
CA PHE A 75 -36.86 -36.60 -43.64
C PHE A 75 -36.75 -35.08 -43.85
N LEU A 76 -37.38 -34.29 -42.98
CA LEU A 76 -37.33 -32.82 -43.00
C LEU A 76 -36.26 -32.30 -42.03
N VAL A 77 -34.98 -32.50 -42.37
CA VAL A 77 -33.85 -32.14 -41.51
C VAL A 77 -33.79 -30.63 -41.24
N SER A 78 -34.00 -29.79 -42.27
CA SER A 78 -33.90 -28.33 -42.15
C SER A 78 -34.86 -27.75 -41.11
N GLY A 79 -36.17 -28.03 -41.25
CA GLY A 79 -37.18 -27.55 -40.29
C GLY A 79 -36.94 -28.05 -38.87
N CYS A 80 -36.49 -29.31 -38.71
CA CYS A 80 -36.13 -29.84 -37.41
C CYS A 80 -34.96 -29.09 -36.77
N LEU A 81 -33.92 -28.78 -37.54
CA LEU A 81 -32.77 -28.03 -37.05
C LEU A 81 -33.14 -26.58 -36.68
N ASP A 82 -34.01 -25.93 -37.46
CA ASP A 82 -34.47 -24.57 -37.16
C ASP A 82 -35.27 -24.53 -35.84
N GLU A 83 -36.17 -25.48 -35.63
CA GLU A 83 -36.92 -25.61 -34.37
C GLU A 83 -36.00 -25.90 -33.18
N ALA A 84 -35.02 -26.81 -33.33
CA ALA A 84 -34.05 -27.12 -32.29
C ALA A 84 -33.21 -25.89 -31.93
N LYS A 85 -32.78 -25.11 -32.93
CA LYS A 85 -32.05 -23.87 -32.73
C LYS A 85 -32.90 -22.79 -32.07
N GLN A 86 -34.20 -22.72 -32.41
CA GLN A 86 -35.13 -21.80 -31.77
C GLN A 86 -35.29 -22.12 -30.28
N ARG A 87 -35.48 -23.39 -29.92
CA ARG A 87 -35.55 -23.83 -28.51
C ARG A 87 -34.26 -23.52 -27.76
N HIS A 88 -33.10 -23.87 -28.34
CA HIS A 88 -31.80 -23.54 -27.76
C HIS A 88 -31.66 -22.04 -27.49
N THR A 89 -31.99 -21.21 -28.49
CA THR A 89 -31.92 -19.75 -28.35
C THR A 89 -32.82 -19.24 -27.22
N GLN A 90 -34.03 -19.76 -27.10
CA GLN A 90 -34.95 -19.39 -26.00
C GLN A 90 -34.40 -19.79 -24.63
N SER A 91 -33.86 -21.00 -24.48
CA SER A 91 -33.22 -21.43 -23.23
C SER A 91 -32.00 -20.58 -22.87
N MET A 92 -31.19 -20.20 -23.87
CA MET A 92 -30.03 -19.32 -23.66
C MET A 92 -30.43 -17.91 -23.26
N ILE A 93 -31.52 -17.37 -23.83
CA ILE A 93 -32.09 -16.08 -23.41
C ILE A 93 -32.53 -16.18 -21.95
N HIS A 94 -33.29 -17.21 -21.58
CA HIS A 94 -33.75 -17.38 -20.20
C HIS A 94 -32.58 -17.49 -19.20
N ALA A 95 -31.56 -18.27 -19.54
CA ALA A 95 -30.35 -18.36 -18.71
C ALA A 95 -29.61 -17.02 -18.59
N ARG A 96 -29.66 -16.17 -19.62
CA ARG A 96 -29.05 -14.84 -19.60
C ARG A 96 -29.87 -13.87 -18.74
N GLU A 97 -31.19 -13.92 -18.83
CA GLU A 97 -32.08 -13.09 -18.00
C GLU A 97 -31.91 -13.40 -16.50
N LEU A 98 -31.59 -14.65 -16.14
CA LEU A 98 -31.23 -15.02 -14.78
C LEU A 98 -29.83 -14.54 -14.36
N ASP A 99 -28.82 -14.65 -15.22
CA ASP A 99 -27.42 -14.37 -14.87
C ASP A 99 -27.08 -12.87 -14.83
N ILE A 100 -27.68 -12.05 -15.70
CA ILE A 100 -27.42 -10.60 -15.73
C ILE A 100 -27.62 -9.93 -14.36
N PRO A 101 -28.80 -10.00 -13.72
CA PRO A 101 -29.05 -9.31 -12.45
C PRO A 101 -28.09 -9.78 -11.34
N ALA A 102 -27.76 -11.08 -11.33
CA ALA A 102 -26.80 -11.61 -10.36
C ALA A 102 -25.37 -11.11 -10.60
N ARG A 103 -24.94 -11.00 -11.86
CA ARG A 103 -23.62 -10.44 -12.19
C ARG A 103 -23.54 -8.96 -11.87
N ASP A 104 -24.60 -8.21 -12.11
CA ASP A 104 -24.61 -6.77 -11.82
C ASP A 104 -24.60 -6.53 -10.31
N PHE A 105 -25.36 -7.29 -9.53
CA PHE A 105 -25.29 -7.27 -8.07
C PHE A 105 -23.87 -7.55 -7.55
N GLN A 106 -23.21 -8.60 -8.05
CA GLN A 106 -21.82 -8.91 -7.66
C GLN A 106 -20.83 -7.81 -8.04
N ARG A 107 -21.04 -7.15 -9.18
CA ARG A 107 -20.20 -6.04 -9.62
C ARG A 107 -20.36 -4.83 -8.72
N GLU A 108 -21.60 -4.50 -8.35
CA GLU A 108 -21.89 -3.40 -7.43
C GLU A 108 -21.33 -3.65 -6.04
N ALA A 109 -21.52 -4.86 -5.50
CA ALA A 109 -20.95 -5.25 -4.22
C ALA A 109 -19.40 -5.13 -4.21
N LYS A 110 -18.75 -5.58 -5.29
CA LYS A 110 -17.30 -5.44 -5.44
C LYS A 110 -16.85 -3.98 -5.57
N ARG A 111 -17.61 -3.14 -6.27
CA ARG A 111 -17.31 -1.70 -6.36
C ARG A 111 -17.40 -1.05 -4.98
N ALA A 112 -18.47 -1.32 -4.24
CA ALA A 112 -18.64 -0.82 -2.87
C ALA A 112 -17.51 -1.26 -1.94
N GLU A 113 -17.04 -2.51 -2.05
CA GLU A 113 -15.90 -3.01 -1.28
C GLU A 113 -14.59 -2.26 -1.62
N VAL A 114 -14.33 -2.03 -2.91
CA VAL A 114 -13.14 -1.28 -3.36
C VAL A 114 -13.21 0.17 -2.87
N GLU A 115 -14.35 0.83 -3.04
CA GLU A 115 -14.57 2.21 -2.58
C GLU A 115 -14.40 2.31 -1.06
N ALA A 116 -14.91 1.34 -0.28
CA ALA A 116 -14.72 1.30 1.16
C ALA A 116 -13.23 1.16 1.55
N LYS A 117 -12.49 0.26 0.87
CA LYS A 117 -11.05 0.09 1.08
C LYS A 117 -10.23 1.31 0.69
N GLU A 118 -10.62 2.00 -0.37
CA GLU A 118 -9.99 3.24 -0.80
C GLU A 118 -10.26 4.37 0.19
N ALA A 119 -11.49 4.48 0.71
CA ALA A 119 -11.84 5.43 1.76
C ALA A 119 -11.06 5.16 3.06
N GLU A 120 -10.95 3.90 3.48
CA GLU A 120 -10.13 3.50 4.63
C GLU A 120 -8.67 3.88 4.43
N ARG A 121 -8.10 3.56 3.26
CA ARG A 121 -6.72 3.93 2.93
C ARG A 121 -6.54 5.44 2.94
N ALA A 122 -7.45 6.20 2.35
CA ALA A 122 -7.39 7.65 2.33
C ALA A 122 -7.45 8.25 3.74
N ALA A 123 -8.26 7.67 4.63
CA ALA A 123 -8.32 8.05 6.03
C ALA A 123 -7.03 7.73 6.81
N ASP A 124 -6.30 6.68 6.42
CA ASP A 124 -5.05 6.25 7.07
C ASP A 124 -3.77 6.89 6.49
N ILE A 125 -3.84 7.56 5.34
CA ILE A 125 -2.70 8.34 4.80
C ILE A 125 -2.14 9.36 5.82
N PRO A 126 -2.95 10.23 6.45
CA PRO A 126 -2.41 11.25 7.35
C PRO A 126 -1.72 10.64 8.59
N SER A 127 -2.26 9.57 9.18
CA SER A 127 -1.64 8.85 10.28
C SER A 127 -0.30 8.24 9.85
N ARG A 128 -0.26 7.55 8.70
CA ARG A 128 0.98 6.98 8.17
C ARG A 128 2.04 8.02 7.86
N GLU A 129 1.65 9.15 7.27
CA GLU A 129 2.57 10.24 6.98
C GLU A 129 3.13 10.88 8.25
N ALA A 130 2.28 11.07 9.28
CA ALA A 130 2.70 11.58 10.58
C ALA A 130 3.69 10.61 11.25
N GLU A 131 3.37 9.31 11.24
CA GLU A 131 4.24 8.27 11.81
C GLU A 131 5.59 8.21 11.07
N GLN A 132 5.59 8.25 9.74
CA GLN A 132 6.82 8.26 8.96
C GLN A 132 7.69 9.49 9.25
N LYS A 133 7.08 10.67 9.40
CA LYS A 133 7.79 11.90 9.79
C LYS A 133 8.39 11.77 11.18
N GLU A 134 7.63 11.29 12.16
CA GLU A 134 8.09 11.07 13.52
C GLU A 134 9.26 10.06 13.57
N GLN A 135 9.14 8.94 12.85
CA GLN A 135 10.21 7.94 12.77
C GLN A 135 11.49 8.52 12.12
N ALA A 136 11.34 9.30 11.04
CA ALA A 136 12.47 9.95 10.38
C ALA A 136 13.16 10.98 11.30
N GLU A 137 12.40 11.74 12.06
CA GLU A 137 12.93 12.70 13.04
C GLU A 137 13.66 12.00 14.19
N LYS A 138 13.07 10.94 14.75
CA LYS A 138 13.72 10.11 15.78
C LYS A 138 15.03 9.53 15.28
N TYR A 139 15.05 8.98 14.06
CA TYR A 139 16.27 8.43 13.46
C TYR A 139 17.36 9.51 13.30
N ARG A 140 17.00 10.69 12.79
CA ARG A 140 17.94 11.82 12.66
C ARG A 140 18.48 12.28 14.01
N ALA A 141 17.63 12.38 15.03
CA ALA A 141 18.02 12.75 16.38
C ALA A 141 18.97 11.72 17.01
N GLU A 142 18.68 10.44 16.83
CA GLU A 142 19.53 9.35 17.32
C GLU A 142 20.92 9.36 16.65
N GLU A 143 20.98 9.52 15.33
CA GLU A 143 22.23 9.61 14.60
C GLU A 143 23.04 10.86 14.98
N ALA A 144 22.38 12.01 15.18
CA ALA A 144 23.02 13.22 15.68
C ALA A 144 23.60 13.01 17.09
N ALA A 145 22.85 12.36 17.99
CA ALA A 145 23.31 12.05 19.35
C ALA A 145 24.51 11.09 19.33
N LYS A 146 24.48 10.06 18.48
CA LYS A 146 25.62 9.14 18.28
C LYS A 146 26.84 9.89 17.74
N ALA A 147 26.66 10.76 16.76
CA ALA A 147 27.74 11.56 16.20
C ALA A 147 28.35 12.51 17.24
N ALA A 148 27.53 13.21 18.02
CA ALA A 148 27.97 14.08 19.12
C ALA A 148 28.75 13.29 20.17
N LYS A 149 28.26 12.11 20.59
CA LYS A 149 28.96 11.24 21.54
C LYS A 149 30.30 10.75 20.99
N ARG A 150 30.40 10.45 19.70
CA ARG A 150 31.67 10.09 19.05
C ARG A 150 32.63 11.28 19.01
N ALA A 151 32.14 12.48 18.71
CA ALA A 151 32.94 13.70 18.69
C ALA A 151 33.49 14.04 20.08
N GLN A 152 32.66 13.99 21.12
CA GLN A 152 33.08 14.19 22.52
C GLN A 152 34.17 13.18 22.92
N LYS A 153 33.97 11.89 22.62
CA LYS A 153 34.98 10.86 22.92
C LYS A 153 36.31 11.10 22.20
N LYS A 154 36.31 11.68 21.00
CA LYS A 154 37.54 12.03 20.28
C LYS A 154 38.20 13.24 20.94
N ALA A 155 37.44 14.30 21.22
CA ALA A 155 37.94 15.49 21.90
C ALA A 155 38.55 15.13 23.27
N ASP A 156 37.88 14.31 24.08
CA ASP A 156 38.40 13.87 25.39
C ASP A 156 39.71 13.08 25.25
N LYS A 157 39.83 12.24 24.23
CA LYS A 157 41.07 11.49 23.94
C LYS A 157 42.19 12.43 23.51
N GLU A 158 41.89 13.43 22.68
CA GLU A 158 42.86 14.42 22.23
C GLU A 158 43.35 15.31 23.37
N LEU A 159 42.45 15.77 24.25
CA LEU A 159 42.79 16.52 25.45
C LEU A 159 43.69 15.70 26.38
N LYS A 160 43.33 14.44 26.66
CA LYS A 160 44.17 13.53 27.46
C LYS A 160 45.53 13.27 26.81
N ALA A 161 45.57 13.10 25.48
CA ALA A 161 46.82 12.91 24.76
C ALA A 161 47.71 14.16 24.82
N ALA A 162 47.13 15.36 24.69
CA ALA A 162 47.86 16.62 24.81
C ALA A 162 48.40 16.83 26.23
N GLU A 163 47.58 16.60 27.25
CA GLU A 163 48.00 16.66 28.65
C GLU A 163 49.14 15.68 28.95
N ASN A 164 49.04 14.44 28.46
CA ASN A 164 50.10 13.45 28.61
C ASN A 164 51.40 13.88 27.92
N ARG A 165 51.33 14.42 26.69
CA ARG A 165 52.51 14.96 25.99
C ARG A 165 53.16 16.11 26.76
N GLN A 166 52.36 17.02 27.31
CA GLN A 166 52.87 18.12 28.14
C GLN A 166 53.56 17.61 29.41
N LYS A 167 52.96 16.63 30.11
CA LYS A 167 53.57 16.01 31.28
C LYS A 167 54.91 15.34 30.95
N MET A 168 54.97 14.58 29.85
CA MET A 168 56.21 13.93 29.40
C MET A 168 57.28 14.95 29.01
N ALA A 169 56.92 16.02 28.28
CA ALA A 169 57.85 17.08 27.93
C ALA A 169 58.39 17.81 29.18
N ALA A 170 57.52 18.08 30.16
CA ALA A 170 57.93 18.69 31.43
C ALA A 170 58.85 17.77 32.25
N GLU A 171 58.59 16.45 32.29
CA GLU A 171 59.48 15.49 32.96
C GLU A 171 60.84 15.40 32.26
N GLN A 172 60.85 15.31 30.92
CA GLN A 172 62.06 15.28 30.11
C GLN A 172 62.90 16.55 30.32
N ALA A 173 62.29 17.73 30.28
CA ALA A 173 62.95 19.00 30.55
C ALA A 173 63.57 19.04 31.96
N LYS A 174 62.84 18.56 32.99
CA LYS A 174 63.36 18.44 34.36
C LYS A 174 64.56 17.48 34.42
N ARG A 175 64.50 16.35 33.72
CA ARG A 175 65.60 15.37 33.66
C ARG A 175 66.83 15.96 32.97
N GLN A 176 66.66 16.61 31.83
CA GLN A 176 67.73 17.29 31.10
C GLN A 176 68.38 18.38 31.96
N ALA A 177 67.60 19.26 32.58
CA ALA A 177 68.13 20.29 33.49
C ALA A 177 68.93 19.70 34.66
N LYS A 178 68.50 18.55 35.20
CA LYS A 178 69.25 17.84 36.27
C LYS A 178 70.57 17.27 35.76
N LEU A 179 70.59 16.70 34.56
CA LEU A 179 71.81 16.18 33.92
C LEU A 179 72.78 17.31 33.59
N GLU A 180 72.30 18.41 33.00
CA GLU A 180 73.12 19.59 32.72
C GLU A 180 73.70 20.19 34.01
N LYS A 181 72.91 20.30 35.08
CA LYS A 181 73.40 20.77 36.38
C LYS A 181 74.48 19.86 36.95
N ARG A 182 74.36 18.54 36.79
CA ARG A 182 75.38 17.58 37.20
C ARG A 182 76.65 17.74 36.35
N ALA A 183 76.51 17.75 35.02
CA ALA A 183 77.63 17.95 34.10
C ALA A 183 78.39 19.25 34.37
N LYS A 184 77.69 20.37 34.63
CA LYS A 184 78.31 21.64 35.03
C LYS A 184 79.12 21.51 36.32
N LYS A 185 78.57 20.85 37.34
CA LYS A 185 79.27 20.61 38.61
C LYS A 185 80.48 19.70 38.44
N ASP A 186 80.37 18.66 37.62
CA ASP A 186 81.46 17.72 37.37
C ASP A 186 82.58 18.38 36.55
N ALA A 187 82.24 19.22 35.56
CA ALA A 187 83.20 20.05 34.82
C ALA A 187 83.90 21.06 35.73
N GLU A 188 83.17 21.73 36.64
CA GLU A 188 83.77 22.64 37.61
C GLU A 188 84.73 21.91 38.57
N ARG A 189 84.35 20.73 39.06
CA ARG A 189 85.21 19.88 39.89
C ARG A 189 86.45 19.40 39.15
N ALA A 190 86.30 18.99 37.88
CA ALA A 190 87.42 18.58 37.04
C ALA A 190 88.37 19.75 36.77
N ALA A 191 87.84 20.94 36.47
CA ALA A 191 88.64 22.15 36.31
C ALA A 191 89.38 22.54 37.59
N LYS A 192 88.73 22.48 38.75
CA LYS A 192 89.39 22.69 40.05
C LYS A 192 90.53 21.70 40.30
N LYS A 193 90.28 20.39 40.08
CA LYS A 193 91.31 19.35 40.21
C LYS A 193 92.48 19.55 39.23
N ALA A 194 92.20 19.92 37.98
CA ALA A 194 93.24 20.20 36.98
C ALA A 194 94.07 21.43 37.35
N GLN A 195 93.44 22.49 37.89
CA GLN A 195 94.16 23.65 38.42
C GLN A 195 95.01 23.29 39.64
N GLU A 196 94.52 22.45 40.54
CA GLU A 196 95.28 21.97 41.70
C GLU A 196 96.46 21.08 41.28
N ALA A 197 96.25 20.16 40.33
CA ALA A 197 97.32 19.35 39.75
C ALA A 197 98.38 20.20 39.05
N ALA A 198 97.98 21.17 38.21
CA ALA A 198 98.91 22.10 37.58
C ALA A 198 99.68 22.96 38.61
N LYS A 199 99.04 23.37 39.71
CA LYS A 199 99.71 24.06 40.82
C LYS A 199 100.67 23.15 41.58
N ALA A 200 100.34 21.87 41.77
CA ALA A 200 101.22 20.89 42.39
C ALA A 200 102.43 20.55 41.50
N GLU A 201 102.23 20.37 40.20
CA GLU A 201 103.29 20.18 39.20
C GLU A 201 104.21 21.41 39.12
N ALA A 202 103.65 22.62 39.13
CA ALA A 202 104.45 23.85 39.17
C ALA A 202 105.26 24.00 40.47
N LYS A 203 104.72 23.58 41.62
CA LYS A 203 105.45 23.55 42.89
C LYS A 203 106.54 22.47 42.92
N ALA A 204 106.28 21.29 42.35
CA ALA A 204 107.28 20.22 42.24
C ALA A 204 108.42 20.59 41.28
N ALA A 205 108.12 21.31 40.19
CA ALA A 205 109.12 21.86 39.28
C ALA A 205 109.97 22.97 39.92
N ALA A 206 109.43 23.72 40.89
CA ALA A 206 110.15 24.75 41.63
C ALA A 206 111.03 24.20 42.77
N SER A 207 110.81 22.96 43.23
CA SER A 207 111.61 22.30 44.28
C SER A 207 112.70 21.35 43.74
N ALA A 208 112.81 21.21 42.42
CA ALA A 208 113.79 20.34 41.75
C ALA A 208 114.93 21.13 41.07
N ASN A 209 115.10 22.41 41.42
CA ASN A 209 116.13 23.32 40.92
C ASN A 209 116.88 23.94 42.10
#